data_AF-A0A0K6GVT0-F1
#
_entry.id   AF-A0A0K6GVT0-F1
#
_cell.length_a   1.000
_cell.length_b   1.000
_cell.length_c   1.000
_cell.angle_alpha   90.00
_cell.angle_beta   90.00
_cell.angle_gamma   90.00
#
_symmetry.space_group_name_H-M   'P 1'
#
loop_
_entity.id
_entity.type
_entity.pdbx_description
1 polymer ?
#
loop_
_entity_poly.entity_id
_entity_poly.type
_entity_poly.pdbx_seq_one_letter_code
_entity_poly.pdbx_strand_id
1 'polypeptide(L)'
;MFDFKTLVSSLLTKNTPSSSVAQSATMLVRDLPEAEYFSAVVEIVKAVAKINADTDLPLKERLKTLLYVDERAHGIHDRLCREYLRNEANTRGFLPTILAYWHELANAYQICLRVHAGAPSGGLDEDIRLATVRGVHHQMRLISWNALRYLRADGSTWQQAYRFYLHAEEAGFARGPVRLYQDSSDEMTAENLLLHGCMLHLANPDNFSQREIVAVDKLLRLLVPTLHLEHQPLAGDTVFAVNLATPDEPQLMRRSMVGKGCRYWLADPLTSRLADLMFDLDLRIPSALAGLGLDLERKEWSVLCEKLSARWSQDGGKSLRRAERSLQSGQVRVCVGFDRIAFLVKVQNGQDNSASTEEWRISDVSATGMGLAYLGKSVEHLSIGKLLLIAQEGSAPLLGVIRRISRQQSDGTKVGVELLGQHPVAVSLSEPDQPDATPASALYITQPNSRQGQRWFLVPTLMFAADRELILTAQGKSYRIRLKAPHSEFIECIQSDFDTLAKVD
;
A
#
# COMPACT_ATOMS: atom_id res chain seq x y z
N MET A 1 -11.22 -36.59 -17.78
CA MET A 1 -10.04 -35.73 -17.61
C MET A 1 -10.09 -34.73 -18.74
N PHE A 2 -10.56 -33.49 -18.46
CA PHE A 2 -10.73 -32.46 -19.47
C PHE A 2 -9.33 -31.95 -19.85
N ASP A 3 -8.93 -32.09 -21.10
CA ASP A 3 -7.59 -31.70 -21.55
C ASP A 3 -7.56 -30.19 -21.80
N PHE A 4 -7.40 -29.45 -20.70
CA PHE A 4 -7.32 -28.00 -20.64
C PHE A 4 -6.21 -27.46 -21.55
N LYS A 5 -5.10 -28.19 -21.70
CA LYS A 5 -3.98 -27.81 -22.56
C LYS A 5 -4.32 -27.91 -24.04
N THR A 6 -5.03 -28.94 -24.50
CA THR A 6 -5.43 -29.01 -25.91
C THR A 6 -6.49 -27.98 -26.26
N LEU A 7 -7.49 -27.74 -25.40
CA LEU A 7 -8.47 -26.66 -25.59
C LEU A 7 -7.74 -25.32 -25.71
N VAL A 8 -6.83 -24.98 -24.77
CA VAL A 8 -6.02 -23.76 -24.80
C VAL A 8 -5.11 -23.68 -26.05
N SER A 9 -4.51 -24.79 -26.48
CA SER A 9 -3.61 -24.82 -27.64
C SER A 9 -4.33 -24.57 -28.97
N SER A 10 -5.57 -25.05 -29.15
CA SER A 10 -6.38 -24.77 -30.35
C SER A 10 -6.88 -23.31 -30.41
N LEU A 11 -6.84 -22.59 -29.29
CA LEU A 11 -7.27 -21.20 -29.15
C LEU A 11 -6.13 -20.20 -29.35
N LEU A 12 -4.89 -20.69 -29.26
CA LEU A 12 -3.68 -19.87 -29.35
C LEU A 12 -2.99 -19.95 -30.73
N THR A 13 -3.49 -20.75 -31.67
CA THR A 13 -3.01 -20.76 -33.07
C THR A 13 -3.29 -19.43 -33.78
N LYS A 14 -2.29 -18.93 -34.53
CA LYS A 14 -2.31 -17.62 -35.21
C LYS A 14 -3.46 -17.42 -36.22
N ASN A 15 -4.18 -18.48 -36.61
CA ASN A 15 -5.20 -18.46 -37.66
C ASN A 15 -6.64 -18.62 -37.15
N THR A 16 -6.88 -18.58 -35.84
CA THR A 16 -8.20 -18.80 -35.26
C THR A 16 -9.07 -17.52 -35.35
N PRO A 17 -10.24 -17.53 -36.02
CA PRO A 17 -11.07 -16.33 -36.23
C PRO A 17 -11.59 -15.76 -34.90
N SER A 18 -11.72 -14.45 -34.79
CA SER A 18 -11.97 -13.78 -33.49
C SER A 18 -13.31 -14.07 -32.83
N SER A 19 -14.37 -14.34 -33.60
CA SER A 19 -15.64 -14.84 -33.08
C SER A 19 -15.48 -16.18 -32.35
N SER A 20 -14.57 -17.04 -32.84
CA SER A 20 -14.23 -18.29 -32.15
C SER A 20 -13.36 -18.04 -30.92
N VAL A 21 -12.54 -16.99 -30.87
CA VAL A 21 -11.78 -16.58 -29.66
C VAL A 21 -12.72 -16.08 -28.57
N ALA A 22 -13.72 -15.26 -28.90
CA ALA A 22 -14.75 -14.78 -27.95
C ALA A 22 -15.60 -15.92 -27.38
N GLN A 23 -16.08 -16.82 -28.25
CA GLN A 23 -16.78 -18.05 -27.83
C GLN A 23 -15.90 -18.93 -26.96
N SER A 24 -14.61 -18.97 -27.22
CA SER A 24 -13.70 -19.85 -26.49
C SER A 24 -13.20 -19.28 -25.18
N ALA A 25 -13.03 -17.96 -25.07
CA ALA A 25 -12.86 -17.30 -23.77
C ALA A 25 -14.06 -17.57 -22.87
N THR A 26 -15.27 -17.55 -23.46
CA THR A 26 -16.52 -17.88 -22.77
C THR A 26 -16.54 -19.34 -22.26
N MET A 27 -16.06 -20.29 -23.08
CA MET A 27 -15.95 -21.71 -22.71
C MET A 27 -14.86 -21.97 -21.66
N LEU A 28 -13.68 -21.37 -21.82
CA LEU A 28 -12.53 -21.55 -20.93
C LEU A 28 -12.89 -21.15 -19.49
N VAL A 29 -13.65 -20.08 -19.36
CA VAL A 29 -14.18 -19.56 -18.11
C VAL A 29 -15.27 -20.44 -17.49
N ARG A 30 -16.08 -21.13 -18.29
CA ARG A 30 -17.17 -22.00 -17.82
C ARG A 30 -16.64 -23.26 -17.14
N ASP A 31 -15.51 -23.78 -17.61
CA ASP A 31 -15.00 -25.11 -17.26
C ASP A 31 -13.73 -25.04 -16.37
N LEU A 32 -13.56 -23.96 -15.59
CA LEU A 32 -12.36 -23.69 -14.77
C LEU A 32 -12.15 -24.70 -13.62
N PRO A 33 -11.07 -25.49 -13.61
CA PRO A 33 -10.73 -26.34 -12.47
C PRO A 33 -10.16 -25.51 -11.32
N GLU A 34 -10.65 -25.73 -10.09
CA GLU A 34 -10.16 -25.05 -8.88
C GLU A 34 -8.66 -25.30 -8.58
N ALA A 35 -8.04 -26.31 -9.21
CA ALA A 35 -6.64 -26.67 -9.02
C ALA A 35 -5.63 -25.84 -9.85
N GLU A 36 -6.07 -25.08 -10.87
CA GLU A 36 -5.19 -24.31 -11.78
C GLU A 36 -5.65 -22.85 -11.98
N TYR A 37 -6.23 -22.24 -10.95
CA TYR A 37 -6.85 -20.91 -11.04
C TYR A 37 -5.87 -19.77 -11.40
N PHE A 38 -4.59 -19.87 -11.03
CA PHE A 38 -3.57 -18.91 -11.50
C PHE A 38 -3.37 -18.98 -13.02
N SER A 39 -3.21 -20.19 -13.57
CA SER A 39 -3.07 -20.43 -15.02
C SER A 39 -4.28 -19.92 -15.79
N ALA A 40 -5.47 -20.09 -15.22
CA ALA A 40 -6.70 -19.56 -15.79
C ALA A 40 -6.68 -18.04 -15.95
N VAL A 41 -6.29 -17.28 -14.92
CA VAL A 41 -6.22 -15.81 -15.00
C VAL A 41 -5.16 -15.38 -16.01
N VAL A 42 -4.04 -16.10 -16.11
CA VAL A 42 -3.03 -15.85 -17.16
C VAL A 42 -3.64 -16.01 -18.57
N GLU A 43 -4.42 -17.06 -18.82
CA GLU A 43 -5.06 -17.25 -20.13
C GLU A 43 -6.17 -16.23 -20.38
N ILE A 44 -6.92 -15.83 -19.36
CA ILE A 44 -7.90 -14.74 -19.45
C ILE A 44 -7.23 -13.43 -19.88
N VAL A 45 -6.12 -13.05 -19.24
CA VAL A 45 -5.34 -11.86 -19.59
C VAL A 45 -4.90 -11.91 -21.06
N LYS A 46 -4.38 -13.05 -21.53
CA LYS A 46 -4.00 -13.24 -22.95
C LYS A 46 -5.19 -13.11 -23.89
N ALA A 47 -6.34 -13.66 -23.53
CA ALA A 47 -7.56 -13.59 -24.34
C ALA A 47 -8.07 -12.15 -24.45
N VAL A 48 -8.09 -11.39 -23.35
CA VAL A 48 -8.47 -9.96 -23.37
C VAL A 48 -7.48 -9.15 -24.21
N ALA A 49 -6.18 -9.39 -24.09
CA ALA A 49 -5.17 -8.72 -24.92
C ALA A 49 -5.37 -8.99 -26.42
N LYS A 50 -5.77 -10.22 -26.80
CA LYS A 50 -6.13 -10.53 -28.20
C LYS A 50 -7.38 -9.79 -28.66
N ILE A 51 -8.42 -9.72 -27.83
CA ILE A 51 -9.62 -8.94 -28.12
C ILE A 51 -9.26 -7.46 -28.30
N ASN A 52 -8.36 -6.91 -27.49
CA ASN A 52 -7.88 -5.54 -27.58
C ASN A 52 -7.15 -5.25 -28.91
N ALA A 53 -6.43 -6.23 -29.44
CA ALA A 53 -5.69 -6.10 -30.70
C ALA A 53 -6.54 -6.25 -31.96
N ASP A 54 -7.71 -6.89 -31.87
CA ASP A 54 -8.63 -7.03 -33.00
C ASP A 54 -9.36 -5.71 -33.26
N THR A 55 -9.22 -5.09 -34.42
CA THR A 55 -9.92 -3.84 -34.77
C THR A 55 -11.28 -4.06 -35.42
N ASP A 56 -11.55 -5.27 -35.89
CA ASP A 56 -12.70 -5.61 -36.73
C ASP A 56 -13.85 -6.23 -35.91
N LEU A 57 -13.58 -6.65 -34.66
CA LEU A 57 -14.59 -7.20 -33.76
C LEU A 57 -15.71 -6.17 -33.45
N PRO A 58 -16.99 -6.46 -33.79
CA PRO A 58 -18.10 -5.55 -33.58
C PRO A 58 -18.27 -5.17 -32.10
N LEU A 59 -18.62 -3.90 -31.84
CA LEU A 59 -18.76 -3.36 -30.48
C LEU A 59 -19.66 -4.22 -29.57
N LYS A 60 -20.81 -4.66 -30.06
CA LYS A 60 -21.76 -5.49 -29.31
C LYS A 60 -21.17 -6.82 -28.88
N GLU A 61 -20.43 -7.48 -29.78
CA GLU A 61 -19.78 -8.77 -29.49
C GLU A 61 -18.62 -8.59 -28.52
N ARG A 62 -17.78 -7.56 -28.76
CA ARG A 62 -16.69 -7.17 -27.86
C ARG A 62 -17.19 -6.93 -26.45
N LEU A 63 -18.18 -6.05 -26.29
CA LEU A 63 -18.67 -5.61 -24.99
C LEU A 63 -19.27 -6.77 -24.19
N LYS A 64 -20.12 -7.59 -24.83
CA LYS A 64 -20.70 -8.79 -24.19
C LYS A 64 -19.64 -9.79 -23.75
N THR A 65 -18.64 -10.03 -24.60
CA THR A 65 -17.54 -10.96 -24.30
C THR A 65 -16.73 -10.46 -23.11
N LEU A 66 -16.34 -9.19 -23.10
CA LEU A 66 -15.54 -8.61 -22.02
C LEU A 66 -16.29 -8.59 -20.68
N LEU A 67 -17.57 -8.21 -20.67
CA LEU A 67 -18.40 -8.23 -19.47
C LEU A 67 -18.55 -9.65 -18.91
N TYR A 68 -18.77 -10.65 -19.77
CA TYR A 68 -18.84 -12.06 -19.37
C TYR A 68 -17.52 -12.57 -18.79
N VAL A 69 -16.39 -12.27 -19.44
CA VAL A 69 -15.07 -12.71 -18.98
C VAL A 69 -14.74 -12.11 -17.63
N ASP A 70 -14.91 -10.80 -17.46
CA ASP A 70 -14.67 -10.12 -16.18
C ASP A 70 -15.62 -10.61 -15.08
N GLU A 71 -16.92 -10.81 -15.38
CA GLU A 71 -17.90 -11.34 -14.42
C GLU A 71 -17.45 -12.66 -13.80
N ARG A 72 -16.85 -13.54 -14.59
CA ARG A 72 -16.50 -14.88 -14.14
C ARG A 72 -15.09 -14.98 -13.58
N ALA A 73 -14.20 -14.09 -14.01
CA ALA A 73 -12.82 -14.08 -13.58
C ALA A 73 -12.64 -13.38 -12.22
N HIS A 74 -13.52 -12.45 -11.87
CA HIS A 74 -13.33 -11.56 -10.72
C HIS A 74 -13.10 -12.32 -9.39
N GLY A 75 -13.89 -13.37 -9.11
CA GLY A 75 -13.78 -14.11 -7.84
C GLY A 75 -12.46 -14.88 -7.70
N ILE A 76 -11.92 -15.37 -8.81
CA ILE A 76 -10.61 -16.02 -8.86
C ILE A 76 -9.49 -14.99 -8.77
N HIS A 77 -9.65 -13.85 -9.44
CA HIS A 77 -8.69 -12.74 -9.35
C HIS A 77 -8.59 -12.19 -7.93
N ASP A 78 -9.72 -12.02 -7.23
CA ASP A 78 -9.74 -11.59 -5.83
C ASP A 78 -9.06 -12.62 -4.90
N ARG A 79 -9.21 -13.91 -5.19
CA ARG A 79 -8.48 -14.97 -4.48
C ARG A 79 -6.96 -14.80 -4.64
N LEU A 80 -6.45 -14.60 -5.86
CA LEU A 80 -5.01 -14.33 -6.10
C LEU A 80 -4.54 -13.08 -5.34
N CYS A 81 -5.36 -12.03 -5.32
CA CYS A 81 -5.05 -10.81 -4.58
C CYS A 81 -4.88 -11.08 -3.08
N ARG A 82 -5.82 -11.82 -2.46
CA ARG A 82 -5.76 -12.14 -1.02
C ARG A 82 -4.56 -13.01 -0.66
N GLU A 83 -4.28 -14.03 -1.46
CA GLU A 83 -3.13 -14.94 -1.24
C GLU A 83 -1.79 -14.19 -1.38
N TYR A 84 -1.68 -13.30 -2.38
CA TYR A 84 -0.52 -12.43 -2.54
C TYR A 84 -0.31 -11.50 -1.34
N LEU A 85 -1.38 -10.84 -0.87
CA LEU A 85 -1.31 -9.91 0.27
C LEU A 85 -1.02 -10.60 1.61
N ARG A 86 -1.44 -11.86 1.76
CA ARG A 86 -1.10 -12.70 2.92
C ARG A 86 0.32 -13.24 2.87
N ASN A 87 1.05 -12.99 1.76
CA ASN A 87 2.39 -13.50 1.52
C ASN A 87 2.45 -15.04 1.68
N GLU A 88 1.44 -15.74 1.16
CA GLU A 88 1.42 -17.20 1.14
C GLU A 88 2.56 -17.73 0.25
N ALA A 89 2.99 -18.98 0.47
CA ALA A 89 4.13 -19.55 -0.23
C ALA A 89 3.93 -19.55 -1.77
N ASN A 90 5.00 -19.27 -2.53
CA ASN A 90 5.02 -19.29 -4.00
C ASN A 90 4.11 -18.27 -4.73
N THR A 91 3.63 -17.23 -4.04
CA THR A 91 2.71 -16.22 -4.63
C THR A 91 3.41 -15.09 -5.39
N ARG A 92 4.75 -14.99 -5.36
CA ARG A 92 5.51 -13.89 -6.02
C ARG A 92 5.20 -13.74 -7.52
N GLY A 93 4.93 -14.86 -8.19
CA GLY A 93 4.56 -14.88 -9.61
C GLY A 93 3.16 -14.31 -9.91
N PHE A 94 2.33 -14.06 -8.88
CA PHE A 94 0.96 -13.58 -9.07
C PHE A 94 0.90 -12.11 -9.44
N LEU A 95 1.81 -11.28 -8.93
CA LEU A 95 1.73 -9.83 -9.08
C LEU A 95 1.64 -9.37 -10.55
N PRO A 96 2.47 -9.84 -11.50
CA PRO A 96 2.34 -9.45 -12.90
C PRO A 96 0.95 -9.78 -13.47
N THR A 97 0.43 -10.97 -13.17
CA THR A 97 -0.90 -11.40 -13.62
C THR A 97 -2.03 -10.60 -12.98
N ILE A 98 -1.92 -10.31 -11.68
CA ILE A 98 -2.89 -9.48 -10.94
C ILE A 98 -3.01 -8.10 -11.59
N LEU A 99 -1.87 -7.45 -11.86
CA LEU A 99 -1.84 -6.13 -12.48
C LEU A 99 -2.30 -6.16 -13.94
N ALA A 100 -1.89 -7.17 -14.70
CA ALA A 100 -2.26 -7.31 -16.11
C ALA A 100 -3.78 -7.51 -16.30
N TYR A 101 -4.45 -8.20 -15.37
CA TYR A 101 -5.91 -8.35 -15.40
C TYR A 101 -6.63 -7.01 -15.42
N TRP A 102 -6.35 -6.13 -14.44
CA TRP A 102 -6.99 -4.81 -14.40
C TRP A 102 -6.57 -3.93 -15.57
N HIS A 103 -5.30 -3.99 -15.96
CA HIS A 103 -4.80 -3.19 -17.08
C HIS A 103 -5.47 -3.56 -18.40
N GLU A 104 -5.50 -4.84 -18.76
CA GLU A 104 -6.07 -5.31 -20.03
C GLU A 104 -7.58 -5.08 -20.10
N LEU A 105 -8.32 -5.32 -19.01
CA LEU A 105 -9.77 -5.06 -18.97
C LEU A 105 -10.09 -3.56 -19.01
N ALA A 106 -9.32 -2.72 -18.31
CA ALA A 106 -9.51 -1.28 -18.37
C ALA A 106 -9.23 -0.73 -19.79
N ASN A 107 -8.18 -1.22 -20.46
CA ASN A 107 -7.92 -0.91 -21.86
C ASN A 107 -9.07 -1.37 -22.77
N ALA A 108 -9.58 -2.58 -22.54
CA ALA A 108 -10.68 -3.14 -23.31
C ALA A 108 -11.97 -2.31 -23.22
N TYR A 109 -12.32 -1.88 -22.01
CA TYR A 109 -13.48 -1.01 -21.79
C TYR A 109 -13.26 0.38 -22.37
N GLN A 110 -12.05 0.95 -22.29
CA GLN A 110 -11.73 2.23 -22.97
C GLN A 110 -11.93 2.13 -24.50
N ILE A 111 -11.54 1.01 -25.12
CA ILE A 111 -11.79 0.77 -26.55
C ILE A 111 -13.30 0.74 -26.82
N CYS A 112 -14.09 0.04 -26.00
CA CYS A 112 -15.55 -0.01 -26.15
C CYS A 112 -16.18 1.38 -26.08
N LEU A 113 -15.80 2.21 -25.10
CA LEU A 113 -16.31 3.58 -24.98
C LEU A 113 -15.94 4.44 -26.18
N ARG A 114 -14.71 4.33 -26.68
CA ARG A 114 -14.26 5.08 -27.86
C ARG A 114 -15.04 4.70 -29.12
N VAL A 115 -15.26 3.41 -29.34
CA VAL A 115 -16.04 2.92 -30.49
C VAL A 115 -17.50 3.34 -30.36
N HIS A 116 -18.08 3.23 -29.16
CA HIS A 116 -19.46 3.68 -28.90
C HIS A 116 -19.64 5.18 -29.12
N ALA A 117 -18.69 6.02 -28.67
CA ALA A 117 -18.75 7.47 -28.90
C ALA A 117 -18.67 7.85 -30.39
N GLY A 118 -17.96 7.07 -31.21
CA GLY A 118 -17.86 7.29 -32.65
C GLY A 118 -19.09 6.81 -33.45
N ALA A 119 -19.77 5.76 -32.97
CA ALA A 119 -20.97 5.21 -33.59
C ALA A 119 -21.96 4.71 -32.53
N PRO A 120 -22.77 5.61 -31.94
CA PRO A 120 -23.74 5.25 -30.91
C PRO A 120 -24.71 4.19 -31.45
N SER A 121 -24.70 3.03 -30.80
CA SER A 121 -25.54 1.89 -31.18
C SER A 121 -26.63 1.72 -30.12
N GLY A 122 -27.89 1.88 -30.50
CA GLY A 122 -29.02 1.75 -29.58
C GLY A 122 -29.07 0.38 -28.91
N GLY A 123 -29.42 0.35 -27.63
CA GLY A 123 -29.61 -0.88 -26.85
C GLY A 123 -28.35 -1.47 -26.22
N LEU A 124 -27.26 -0.70 -26.14
CA LEU A 124 -26.03 -1.07 -25.40
C LEU A 124 -25.81 -0.21 -24.14
N ASP A 125 -26.72 0.71 -23.82
CA ASP A 125 -26.48 1.75 -22.80
C ASP A 125 -26.19 1.19 -21.40
N GLU A 126 -26.89 0.12 -21.00
CA GLU A 126 -26.64 -0.56 -19.72
C GLU A 126 -25.29 -1.29 -19.69
N ASP A 127 -24.93 -1.96 -20.79
CA ASP A 127 -23.62 -2.64 -20.91
C ASP A 127 -22.47 -1.60 -20.91
N ILE A 128 -22.68 -0.45 -21.57
CA ILE A 128 -21.73 0.67 -21.57
C ILE A 128 -21.61 1.29 -20.18
N ARG A 129 -22.73 1.48 -19.47
CA ARG A 129 -22.74 1.95 -18.08
C ARG A 129 -21.92 1.01 -17.20
N LEU A 130 -22.19 -0.30 -17.24
CA LEU A 130 -21.48 -1.29 -16.44
C LEU A 130 -19.97 -1.32 -16.78
N ALA A 131 -19.62 -1.33 -18.07
CA ALA A 131 -18.23 -1.27 -18.53
C ALA A 131 -17.51 0.01 -18.08
N THR A 132 -18.22 1.14 -18.05
CA THR A 132 -17.66 2.42 -17.58
C THR A 132 -17.31 2.34 -16.11
N VAL A 133 -18.25 1.90 -15.26
CA VAL A 133 -18.03 1.82 -13.81
C VAL A 133 -16.98 0.77 -13.45
N ARG A 134 -16.97 -0.39 -14.13
CA ARG A 134 -15.88 -1.39 -14.00
C ARG A 134 -14.54 -0.85 -14.46
N GLY A 135 -14.53 -0.04 -15.52
CA GLY A 135 -13.34 0.67 -16.00
C GLY A 135 -12.75 1.61 -14.95
N VAL A 136 -13.58 2.44 -14.29
CA VAL A 136 -13.14 3.26 -13.15
C VAL A 136 -12.59 2.36 -12.04
N HIS A 137 -13.32 1.31 -11.66
CA HIS A 137 -12.92 0.38 -10.61
C HIS A 137 -11.53 -0.21 -10.86
N HIS A 138 -11.26 -0.74 -12.06
CA HIS A 138 -9.96 -1.31 -12.42
C HIS A 138 -8.83 -0.28 -12.35
N GLN A 139 -9.04 0.95 -12.81
CA GLN A 139 -8.03 2.01 -12.68
C GLN A 139 -7.76 2.35 -11.22
N MET A 140 -8.79 2.39 -10.37
CA MET A 140 -8.63 2.61 -8.93
C MET A 140 -7.87 1.46 -8.25
N ARG A 141 -8.10 0.21 -8.69
CA ARG A 141 -7.31 -0.94 -8.21
C ARG A 141 -5.84 -0.83 -8.63
N LEU A 142 -5.54 -0.39 -9.86
CA LEU A 142 -4.16 -0.13 -10.28
C LEU A 142 -3.47 0.94 -9.42
N ILE A 143 -4.18 2.03 -9.10
CA ILE A 143 -3.67 3.08 -8.18
C ILE A 143 -3.39 2.51 -6.78
N SER A 144 -4.33 1.73 -6.25
CA SER A 144 -4.21 1.11 -4.92
C SER A 144 -3.05 0.12 -4.85
N TRP A 145 -2.82 -0.66 -5.91
CA TRP A 145 -1.72 -1.62 -6.00
C TRP A 145 -0.37 -0.97 -6.29
N ASN A 146 -0.34 0.20 -6.92
CA ASN A 146 0.85 1.03 -6.94
C ASN A 146 1.20 1.50 -5.52
N ALA A 147 0.21 1.99 -4.75
CA ALA A 147 0.42 2.40 -3.36
C ALA A 147 0.98 1.26 -2.48
N LEU A 148 0.42 0.04 -2.57
CA LEU A 148 0.92 -1.16 -1.86
C LEU A 148 2.38 -1.51 -2.19
N ARG A 149 2.86 -1.08 -3.36
CA ARG A 149 4.25 -1.28 -3.82
C ARG A 149 5.11 -0.04 -3.58
N TYR A 150 4.60 0.97 -2.88
CA TYR A 150 5.21 2.28 -2.68
C TYR A 150 5.53 3.03 -3.97
N LEU A 151 4.81 2.72 -5.06
CA LEU A 151 4.89 3.42 -6.33
C LEU A 151 3.81 4.49 -6.38
N ARG A 152 4.16 5.65 -6.94
CA ARG A 152 3.15 6.63 -7.32
C ARG A 152 2.53 6.22 -8.65
N ALA A 153 1.20 6.32 -8.75
CA ALA A 153 0.52 6.22 -10.03
C ALA A 153 1.01 7.35 -10.95
N ASP A 154 1.29 7.01 -12.20
CA ASP A 154 1.69 7.99 -13.20
C ASP A 154 0.48 8.75 -13.75
N GLY A 155 0.75 9.83 -14.48
CA GLY A 155 -0.32 10.63 -15.05
C GLY A 155 -1.17 9.90 -16.10
N SER A 156 -0.63 8.85 -16.73
CA SER A 156 -1.40 8.01 -17.66
C SER A 156 -2.50 7.24 -16.92
N THR A 157 -2.17 6.66 -15.77
CA THR A 157 -3.12 5.93 -14.92
C THR A 157 -4.28 6.86 -14.49
N TRP A 158 -3.95 8.07 -14.02
CA TRP A 158 -4.96 9.07 -13.64
C TRP A 158 -5.82 9.52 -14.81
N GLN A 159 -5.20 9.87 -15.94
CA GLN A 159 -5.93 10.31 -17.12
C GLN A 159 -6.91 9.24 -17.64
N GLN A 160 -6.52 7.96 -17.59
CA GLN A 160 -7.41 6.86 -17.97
C GLN A 160 -8.62 6.75 -17.02
N ALA A 161 -8.42 6.89 -15.71
CA ALA A 161 -9.52 6.97 -14.75
C ALA A 161 -10.46 8.15 -15.03
N TYR A 162 -9.90 9.33 -15.28
CA TYR A 162 -10.69 10.54 -15.55
C TYR A 162 -11.53 10.40 -16.82
N ARG A 163 -11.04 9.73 -17.86
CA ARG A 163 -11.82 9.46 -19.08
C ARG A 163 -13.07 8.63 -18.81
N PHE A 164 -12.97 7.58 -17.99
CA PHE A 164 -14.14 6.80 -17.59
C PHE A 164 -15.13 7.64 -16.78
N TYR A 165 -14.64 8.39 -15.79
CA TYR A 165 -15.49 9.22 -14.95
C TYR A 165 -16.18 10.34 -15.76
N LEU A 166 -15.45 11.04 -16.63
CA LEU A 166 -16.02 12.08 -17.50
C LEU A 166 -17.13 11.51 -18.40
N HIS A 167 -16.92 10.32 -18.97
CA HIS A 167 -17.98 9.67 -19.75
C HIS A 167 -19.23 9.40 -18.89
N ALA A 168 -19.07 8.91 -17.67
CA ALA A 168 -20.18 8.69 -16.74
C ALA A 168 -20.89 9.99 -16.35
N GLU A 169 -20.13 11.08 -16.18
CA GLU A 169 -20.64 12.40 -15.81
C GLU A 169 -21.42 13.04 -16.97
N GLU A 170 -20.87 13.02 -18.18
CA GLU A 170 -21.50 13.54 -19.39
C GLU A 170 -22.77 12.77 -19.76
N ALA A 171 -22.78 11.45 -19.54
CA ALA A 171 -23.95 10.60 -19.76
C ALA A 171 -24.94 10.60 -18.58
N GLY A 172 -24.67 11.37 -17.51
CA GLY A 172 -25.61 11.58 -16.40
C GLY A 172 -25.76 10.41 -15.43
N PHE A 173 -24.85 9.44 -15.43
CA PHE A 173 -24.89 8.27 -14.52
C PHE A 173 -23.72 8.19 -13.53
N ALA A 174 -22.87 9.21 -13.43
CA ALA A 174 -21.72 9.22 -12.51
C ALA A 174 -22.07 8.91 -11.05
N ARG A 175 -23.26 9.34 -10.59
CA ARG A 175 -23.81 9.10 -9.25
C ARG A 175 -24.86 7.97 -9.21
N GLY A 176 -25.09 7.29 -10.34
CA GLY A 176 -26.02 6.16 -10.42
C GLY A 176 -25.39 4.91 -9.79
N PRO A 177 -26.06 4.25 -8.83
CA PRO A 177 -25.54 3.01 -8.25
C PRO A 177 -25.52 1.89 -9.30
N VAL A 178 -24.40 1.17 -9.33
CA VAL A 178 -24.18 0.01 -10.21
C VAL A 178 -23.58 -1.11 -9.38
N ARG A 179 -24.20 -2.28 -9.46
CA ARG A 179 -23.61 -3.50 -8.94
C ARG A 179 -22.53 -3.98 -9.91
N LEU A 180 -21.27 -4.01 -9.47
CA LEU A 180 -20.15 -4.37 -10.34
C LEU A 180 -20.21 -5.83 -10.80
N TYR A 181 -20.54 -6.77 -9.91
CA TYR A 181 -20.59 -8.21 -10.16
C TYR A 181 -21.84 -8.81 -9.51
N GLN A 182 -22.41 -9.88 -10.04
CA GLN A 182 -23.70 -10.41 -9.57
C GLN A 182 -23.69 -10.84 -8.10
N ASP A 183 -22.55 -11.33 -7.63
CA ASP A 183 -22.27 -11.79 -6.27
C ASP A 183 -21.76 -10.68 -5.33
N SER A 184 -21.49 -9.47 -5.83
CA SER A 184 -21.21 -8.31 -4.99
C SER A 184 -22.44 -7.88 -4.19
N SER A 185 -22.29 -7.72 -2.88
CA SER A 185 -23.32 -7.15 -2.01
C SER A 185 -23.51 -5.64 -2.19
N ASP A 186 -22.44 -4.95 -2.59
CA ASP A 186 -22.35 -3.50 -2.54
C ASP A 186 -22.56 -2.89 -3.92
N GLU A 187 -23.37 -1.83 -3.98
CA GLU A 187 -23.50 -0.97 -5.15
C GLU A 187 -22.47 0.15 -5.09
N MET A 188 -21.89 0.48 -6.24
CA MET A 188 -20.85 1.48 -6.38
C MET A 188 -21.27 2.52 -7.43
N THR A 189 -20.83 3.76 -7.26
CA THR A 189 -20.98 4.82 -8.26
C THR A 189 -19.61 5.11 -8.88
N ALA A 190 -19.59 5.66 -10.10
CA ALA A 190 -18.33 6.11 -10.70
C ALA A 190 -17.67 7.22 -9.85
N GLU A 191 -18.48 8.10 -9.25
CA GLU A 191 -18.04 9.15 -8.32
C GLU A 191 -17.34 8.57 -7.09
N ASN A 192 -17.96 7.59 -6.41
CA ASN A 192 -17.38 6.96 -5.23
C ASN A 192 -16.08 6.22 -5.57
N LEU A 193 -16.02 5.54 -6.71
CA LEU A 193 -14.80 4.86 -7.12
C LEU A 193 -13.66 5.87 -7.36
N LEU A 194 -13.92 6.95 -8.10
CA LEU A 194 -12.91 7.98 -8.33
C LEU A 194 -12.43 8.62 -7.02
N LEU A 195 -13.37 9.01 -6.15
CA LEU A 195 -13.07 9.58 -4.85
C LEU A 195 -12.28 8.63 -3.97
N HIS A 196 -12.52 7.32 -4.04
CA HIS A 196 -11.73 6.32 -3.32
C HIS A 196 -10.25 6.41 -3.70
N GLY A 197 -9.90 6.31 -4.99
CA GLY A 197 -8.51 6.41 -5.40
C GLY A 197 -7.90 7.77 -5.08
N CYS A 198 -8.69 8.85 -5.20
CA CYS A 198 -8.25 10.19 -4.84
C CYS A 198 -7.90 10.30 -3.34
N MET A 199 -8.77 9.83 -2.47
CA MET A 199 -8.54 9.90 -1.02
C MET A 199 -7.43 8.96 -0.56
N LEU A 200 -7.25 7.81 -1.20
CA LEU A 200 -6.10 6.93 -0.94
C LEU A 200 -4.78 7.62 -1.31
N HIS A 201 -4.74 8.32 -2.45
CA HIS A 201 -3.56 9.11 -2.83
C HIS A 201 -3.28 10.22 -1.82
N LEU A 202 -4.30 10.99 -1.46
CA LEU A 202 -4.20 12.11 -0.51
C LEU A 202 -3.84 11.65 0.92
N ALA A 203 -4.09 10.39 1.26
CA ALA A 203 -3.64 9.79 2.52
C ALA A 203 -2.10 9.70 2.63
N ASN A 204 -1.35 9.88 1.53
CA ASN A 204 0.10 9.75 1.45
C ASN A 204 0.60 8.36 1.88
N PRO A 205 0.32 7.32 1.06
CA PRO A 205 0.59 5.92 1.39
C PRO A 205 2.08 5.58 1.55
N ASP A 206 2.97 6.46 1.14
CA ASP A 206 4.41 6.33 1.36
C ASP A 206 4.79 6.32 2.86
N ASN A 207 3.90 6.70 3.77
CA ASN A 207 4.11 6.69 5.22
C ASN A 207 3.38 5.55 5.97
N PHE A 208 2.72 4.65 5.25
CA PHE A 208 1.97 3.53 5.81
C PHE A 208 2.65 2.21 5.46
N SER A 209 2.65 1.26 6.39
CA SER A 209 2.96 -0.13 6.07
C SER A 209 1.94 -0.70 5.06
N GLN A 210 2.27 -1.80 4.38
CA GLN A 210 1.33 -2.45 3.45
C GLN A 210 0.01 -2.83 4.13
N ARG A 211 0.07 -3.29 5.39
CA ARG A 211 -1.10 -3.62 6.21
C ARG A 211 -1.96 -2.39 6.48
N GLU A 212 -1.35 -1.26 6.83
CA GLU A 212 -2.06 0.01 6.98
C GLU A 212 -2.65 0.48 5.64
N ILE A 213 -1.96 0.34 4.50
CA ILE A 213 -2.50 0.71 3.18
C ILE A 213 -3.75 -0.13 2.85
N VAL A 214 -3.73 -1.44 3.09
CA VAL A 214 -4.93 -2.30 2.94
C VAL A 214 -6.04 -1.85 3.87
N ALA A 215 -5.71 -1.44 5.11
CA ALA A 215 -6.69 -0.92 6.06
C ALA A 215 -7.34 0.38 5.58
N VAL A 216 -6.55 1.31 5.03
CA VAL A 216 -7.06 2.56 4.43
C VAL A 216 -7.97 2.26 3.24
N ASP A 217 -7.54 1.40 2.30
CA ASP A 217 -8.34 0.99 1.13
C ASP A 217 -9.71 0.41 1.55
N LYS A 218 -9.75 -0.45 2.57
CA LYS A 218 -11.01 -0.98 3.09
C LYS A 218 -11.85 0.06 3.84
N LEU A 219 -11.22 0.89 4.66
CA LEU A 219 -11.89 1.95 5.42
C LEU A 219 -12.53 2.98 4.49
N LEU A 220 -11.88 3.34 3.38
CA LEU A 220 -12.42 4.27 2.38
C LEU A 220 -13.75 3.82 1.79
N ARG A 221 -14.06 2.52 1.76
CA ARG A 221 -15.40 2.04 1.34
C ARG A 221 -16.52 2.50 2.28
N LEU A 222 -16.22 2.69 3.57
CA LEU A 222 -17.17 3.21 4.56
C LEU A 222 -17.25 4.74 4.53
N LEU A 223 -16.15 5.41 4.17
CA LEU A 223 -16.02 6.85 4.32
C LEU A 223 -16.41 7.62 3.04
N VAL A 224 -16.05 7.11 1.86
CA VAL A 224 -16.26 7.81 0.58
C VAL A 224 -17.73 8.05 0.23
N PRO A 225 -18.72 7.19 0.58
CA PRO A 225 -20.12 7.45 0.24
C PRO A 225 -20.70 8.76 0.75
N THR A 226 -20.05 9.45 1.70
CA THR A 226 -20.48 10.76 2.21
C THR A 226 -19.88 11.94 1.43
N LEU A 227 -19.11 11.69 0.38
CA LEU A 227 -18.42 12.69 -0.42
C LEU A 227 -19.08 12.87 -1.79
N HIS A 228 -19.00 14.10 -2.32
CA HIS A 228 -19.52 14.44 -3.64
C HIS A 228 -18.53 15.33 -4.40
N LEU A 229 -18.42 15.10 -5.71
CA LEU A 229 -17.63 15.93 -6.61
C LEU A 229 -18.48 17.08 -7.12
N GLU A 230 -18.03 18.30 -6.86
CA GLU A 230 -18.73 19.52 -7.20
C GLU A 230 -18.03 20.27 -8.35
N HIS A 231 -18.83 20.92 -9.20
CA HIS A 231 -18.34 21.64 -10.37
C HIS A 231 -17.82 23.04 -10.03
N GLN A 232 -18.22 23.56 -8.88
CA GLN A 232 -17.83 24.88 -8.39
C GLN A 232 -16.95 24.73 -7.15
N PRO A 233 -15.96 25.64 -6.96
CA PRO A 233 -15.20 25.68 -5.74
C PRO A 233 -16.11 25.80 -4.51
N LEU A 234 -15.83 24.98 -3.50
CA LEU A 234 -16.59 24.95 -2.26
C LEU A 234 -15.98 25.91 -1.23
N ALA A 235 -16.83 26.48 -0.38
CA ALA A 235 -16.39 27.18 0.81
C ALA A 235 -16.22 26.18 1.94
N GLY A 236 -15.02 26.08 2.49
CA GLY A 236 -14.70 25.21 3.61
C GLY A 236 -13.23 25.27 3.94
N ASP A 237 -12.86 24.68 5.07
CA ASP A 237 -11.48 24.75 5.53
C ASP A 237 -10.58 23.93 4.60
N THR A 238 -10.90 22.66 4.39
CA THR A 238 -10.08 21.76 3.57
C THR A 238 -10.83 21.34 2.32
N VAL A 239 -10.55 22.04 1.22
CA VAL A 239 -11.09 21.72 -0.10
C VAL A 239 -10.04 20.97 -0.91
N PHE A 240 -10.36 19.78 -1.38
CA PHE A 240 -9.56 19.06 -2.36
C PHE A 240 -10.08 19.34 -3.77
N ALA A 241 -9.20 19.20 -4.74
CA ALA A 241 -9.50 19.41 -6.14
C ALA A 241 -8.75 18.44 -7.04
N VAL A 242 -9.38 18.11 -8.16
CA VAL A 242 -8.78 17.35 -9.26
C VAL A 242 -9.14 18.03 -10.58
N ASN A 243 -8.21 18.09 -11.51
CA ASN A 243 -8.48 18.58 -12.87
C ASN A 243 -8.55 17.39 -13.82
N LEU A 244 -9.76 17.02 -14.24
CA LEU A 244 -10.03 15.87 -15.09
C LEU A 244 -9.51 16.05 -16.53
N ALA A 245 -9.15 17.29 -16.91
CA ALA A 245 -8.61 17.60 -18.24
C ALA A 245 -7.09 17.41 -18.34
N THR A 246 -6.38 17.27 -17.22
CA THR A 246 -4.92 17.07 -17.17
C THR A 246 -4.60 15.71 -16.55
N PRO A 247 -3.41 15.14 -16.80
CA PRO A 247 -3.00 13.88 -16.20
C PRO A 247 -2.53 14.04 -14.74
N ASP A 248 -2.87 15.15 -14.07
CA ASP A 248 -2.37 15.46 -12.74
C ASP A 248 -3.13 14.67 -11.66
N GLU A 249 -2.43 14.31 -10.60
CA GLU A 249 -3.03 13.72 -9.40
C GLU A 249 -3.98 14.71 -8.65
N PRO A 250 -4.92 14.18 -7.86
CA PRO A 250 -5.72 14.98 -6.93
C PRO A 250 -4.83 15.64 -5.86
N GLN A 251 -5.21 16.85 -5.44
CA GLN A 251 -4.43 17.64 -4.50
C GLN A 251 -5.32 18.57 -3.66
N LEU A 252 -4.74 19.16 -2.62
CA LEU A 252 -5.37 20.29 -1.92
C LEU A 252 -5.59 21.45 -2.90
N MET A 253 -6.79 22.03 -2.89
CA MET A 253 -7.20 23.10 -3.78
C MET A 253 -6.24 24.29 -3.63
N ARG A 254 -5.73 24.77 -4.78
CA ARG A 254 -4.92 25.99 -4.88
C ARG A 254 -5.69 27.06 -5.63
N ARG A 255 -5.31 28.33 -5.46
CA ARG A 255 -5.94 29.48 -6.15
C ARG A 255 -5.96 29.33 -7.69
N SER A 256 -5.00 28.62 -8.27
CA SER A 256 -4.90 28.39 -9.72
C SER A 256 -5.82 27.26 -10.23
N MET A 257 -6.41 26.47 -9.34
CA MET A 257 -7.24 25.32 -9.71
C MET A 257 -8.70 25.76 -9.87
N VAL A 258 -8.95 26.59 -10.88
CA VAL A 258 -10.28 27.09 -11.24
C VAL A 258 -10.52 26.81 -12.72
N GLY A 259 -11.67 26.21 -13.05
CA GLY A 259 -12.05 26.00 -14.45
C GLY A 259 -12.99 24.82 -14.67
N LYS A 260 -13.51 24.69 -15.89
CA LYS A 260 -14.54 23.69 -16.25
C LYS A 260 -14.10 22.23 -16.07
N GLY A 261 -12.81 21.95 -16.18
CA GLY A 261 -12.23 20.60 -15.98
C GLY A 261 -12.01 20.23 -14.51
N CYS A 262 -12.17 21.17 -13.57
CA CYS A 262 -11.93 20.91 -12.16
C CYS A 262 -13.17 20.36 -11.44
N ARG A 263 -12.96 19.42 -10.54
CA ARG A 263 -13.96 18.97 -9.55
C ARG A 263 -13.42 19.16 -8.14
N TYR A 264 -14.30 19.52 -7.22
CA TYR A 264 -13.97 19.91 -5.85
C TYR A 264 -14.74 19.06 -4.84
N TRP A 265 -14.17 18.80 -3.67
CA TRP A 265 -14.90 18.17 -2.57
C TRP A 265 -14.32 18.61 -1.22
N LEU A 266 -15.15 18.55 -0.18
CA LEU A 266 -14.76 18.88 1.19
C LEU A 266 -14.20 17.65 1.91
N ALA A 267 -13.18 17.86 2.74
CA ALA A 267 -12.67 16.82 3.64
C ALA A 267 -13.54 16.64 4.89
N ASP A 268 -14.31 17.67 5.27
CA ASP A 268 -15.01 17.76 6.55
C ASP A 268 -15.92 16.57 6.88
N PRO A 269 -16.66 15.96 5.93
CA PRO A 269 -17.44 14.76 6.21
C PRO A 269 -16.57 13.57 6.63
N LEU A 270 -15.37 13.42 6.05
CA LEU A 270 -14.45 12.34 6.39
C LEU A 270 -13.84 12.54 7.77
N THR A 271 -13.33 13.75 8.05
CA THR A 271 -12.67 14.04 9.33
C THR A 271 -13.66 13.94 10.49
N SER A 272 -14.90 14.37 10.30
CA SER A 272 -15.98 14.16 11.26
C SER A 272 -16.23 12.67 11.52
N ARG A 273 -16.33 11.87 10.46
CA ARG A 273 -16.54 10.42 10.58
C ARG A 273 -15.36 9.70 11.24
N LEU A 274 -14.13 10.15 10.99
CA LEU A 274 -12.95 9.63 11.67
C LEU A 274 -12.96 9.97 13.16
N ALA A 275 -13.40 11.18 13.54
CA ALA A 275 -13.54 11.57 14.95
C ALA A 275 -14.57 10.68 15.67
N ASP A 276 -15.72 10.37 15.05
CA ASP A 276 -16.70 9.43 15.60
C ASP A 276 -16.08 8.03 15.83
N LEU A 277 -15.33 7.53 14.84
CA LEU A 277 -14.66 6.22 14.95
C LEU A 277 -13.61 6.23 16.06
N MET A 278 -12.83 7.30 16.20
CA MET A 278 -11.83 7.45 17.26
C MET A 278 -12.49 7.46 18.65
N PHE A 279 -13.61 8.18 18.81
CA PHE A 279 -14.37 8.17 20.05
C PHE A 279 -14.88 6.77 20.42
N ASP A 280 -15.43 6.02 19.47
CA ASP A 280 -15.83 4.64 19.73
C ASP A 280 -14.63 3.74 20.08
N LEU A 281 -13.48 3.95 19.41
CA LEU A 281 -12.23 3.22 19.64
C LEU A 281 -11.64 3.44 21.03
N ASP A 282 -12.01 4.50 21.75
CA ASP A 282 -11.64 4.64 23.17
C ASP A 282 -12.26 3.52 24.04
N LEU A 283 -13.40 2.98 23.61
CA LEU A 283 -14.14 1.94 24.34
C LEU A 283 -13.99 0.55 23.71
N ARG A 284 -14.12 0.44 22.38
CA ARG A 284 -14.17 -0.85 21.66
C ARG A 284 -13.91 -0.68 20.17
N ILE A 285 -13.66 -1.78 19.46
CA ILE A 285 -13.65 -1.76 18.00
C ILE A 285 -15.11 -1.68 17.48
N PRO A 286 -15.50 -0.63 16.72
CA PRO A 286 -16.83 -0.53 16.12
C PRO A 286 -17.15 -1.69 15.19
N SER A 287 -18.42 -2.11 15.12
CA SER A 287 -18.86 -3.18 14.22
C SER A 287 -18.56 -2.87 12.75
N ALA A 288 -18.62 -1.60 12.36
CA ALA A 288 -18.24 -1.15 11.03
C ALA A 288 -16.77 -1.46 10.69
N LEU A 289 -15.84 -1.28 11.64
CA LEU A 289 -14.43 -1.63 11.46
C LEU A 289 -14.20 -3.14 11.55
N ALA A 290 -14.85 -3.82 12.51
CA ALA A 290 -14.77 -5.27 12.63
C ALA A 290 -15.26 -5.99 11.36
N GLY A 291 -16.31 -5.47 10.73
CA GLY A 291 -16.87 -5.98 9.46
C GLY A 291 -15.92 -5.88 8.25
N LEU A 292 -14.83 -5.11 8.35
CA LEU A 292 -13.81 -5.04 7.28
C LEU A 292 -12.96 -6.32 7.18
N GLY A 293 -13.01 -7.19 8.19
CA GLY A 293 -12.26 -8.46 8.21
C GLY A 293 -10.75 -8.22 8.18
N LEU A 294 -10.27 -7.32 9.03
CA LEU A 294 -8.86 -7.05 9.22
C LEU A 294 -8.49 -7.34 10.67
N ASP A 295 -7.35 -7.98 10.86
CA ASP A 295 -6.84 -8.37 12.17
C ASP A 295 -6.03 -7.24 12.81
N LEU A 296 -6.63 -6.04 12.91
CA LEU A 296 -6.02 -4.85 13.52
C LEU A 296 -6.56 -4.65 14.94
N GLU A 297 -5.66 -4.40 15.87
CA GLU A 297 -5.99 -4.05 17.25
C GLU A 297 -6.61 -2.66 17.34
N ARG A 298 -7.32 -2.41 18.45
CA ARG A 298 -7.97 -1.12 18.74
C ARG A 298 -7.00 0.06 18.66
N LYS A 299 -5.79 -0.09 19.22
CA LYS A 299 -4.75 0.94 19.20
C LYS A 299 -4.23 1.21 17.79
N GLU A 300 -4.06 0.17 16.97
CA GLU A 300 -3.66 0.33 15.57
C GLU A 300 -4.72 1.10 14.77
N TRP A 301 -6.01 0.80 14.97
CA TRP A 301 -7.10 1.55 14.36
C TRP A 301 -7.14 3.02 14.79
N SER A 302 -6.94 3.32 16.08
CA SER A 302 -6.92 4.70 16.58
C SER A 302 -5.81 5.50 15.92
N VAL A 303 -4.59 4.95 15.94
CA VAL A 303 -3.41 5.58 15.31
C VAL A 303 -3.61 5.79 13.81
N LEU A 304 -4.25 4.84 13.12
CA LEU A 304 -4.55 4.99 11.70
C LEU A 304 -5.56 6.13 11.45
N CYS A 305 -6.63 6.21 12.23
CA CYS A 305 -7.64 7.26 12.10
C CYS A 305 -7.04 8.65 12.40
N GLU A 306 -6.22 8.78 13.44
CA GLU A 306 -5.49 10.01 13.76
C GLU A 306 -4.59 10.45 12.62
N LYS A 307 -3.80 9.53 12.05
CA LYS A 307 -2.95 9.82 10.89
C LYS A 307 -3.77 10.31 9.71
N LEU A 308 -4.89 9.64 9.38
CA LEU A 308 -5.75 10.05 8.27
C LEU A 308 -6.40 11.41 8.50
N SER A 309 -6.91 11.67 9.71
CA SER A 309 -7.50 12.97 10.06
C SER A 309 -6.49 14.09 9.90
N ALA A 310 -5.24 13.88 10.32
CA ALA A 310 -4.16 14.84 10.10
C ALA A 310 -3.78 14.99 8.62
N ARG A 311 -3.85 13.93 7.81
CA ARG A 311 -3.53 13.99 6.37
C ARG A 311 -4.60 14.72 5.56
N TRP A 312 -5.85 14.65 6.01
CA TRP A 312 -6.99 15.25 5.34
C TRP A 312 -7.44 16.59 5.95
N SER A 313 -6.62 17.20 6.80
CA SER A 313 -6.81 18.59 7.28
C SER A 313 -6.16 19.62 6.34
N GLN A 314 -6.35 20.91 6.60
CA GLN A 314 -5.86 22.03 5.78
C GLN A 314 -4.35 22.00 5.53
N ASP A 315 -3.62 21.61 6.57
CA ASP A 315 -2.18 21.46 6.59
C ASP A 315 -1.74 20.20 5.83
N GLY A 316 -2.64 19.29 5.44
CA GLY A 316 -2.38 18.12 4.60
C GLY A 316 -1.41 17.14 5.26
N GLY A 317 -1.41 17.11 6.60
CA GLY A 317 -0.42 16.40 7.40
C GLY A 317 1.00 16.89 7.16
N LYS A 318 1.18 18.14 6.69
CA LYS A 318 2.47 18.84 6.80
C LYS A 318 2.73 19.02 8.29
N SER A 319 3.30 17.98 8.91
CA SER A 319 4.09 18.18 10.13
C SER A 319 5.03 19.33 9.79
N LEU A 320 4.84 20.47 10.47
CA LEU A 320 5.80 21.56 10.46
C LEU A 320 7.19 20.94 10.52
N ARG A 321 8.03 21.26 9.53
CA ARG A 321 9.35 20.62 9.38
C ARG A 321 10.06 20.78 10.73
N ARG A 322 10.25 19.66 11.45
CA ARG A 322 10.80 19.69 12.82
C ARG A 322 12.24 20.17 12.85
N ALA A 323 12.94 20.11 11.71
CA ALA A 323 14.29 20.59 11.53
C ALA A 323 14.57 20.94 10.06
N GLU A 324 15.51 21.85 9.84
CA GLU A 324 16.04 22.17 8.52
C GLU A 324 16.83 20.99 7.94
N ARG A 325 16.76 20.81 6.61
CA ARG A 325 17.47 19.76 5.88
C ARG A 325 18.57 20.36 5.04
N SER A 326 19.79 19.82 5.16
CA SER A 326 20.86 20.08 4.21
C SER A 326 20.87 18.97 3.16
N LEU A 327 20.96 19.36 1.89
CA LEU A 327 21.24 18.40 0.81
C LEU A 327 22.66 17.89 1.03
N GLN A 328 22.79 16.58 1.23
CA GLN A 328 24.06 15.90 1.33
C GLN A 328 24.03 14.71 0.40
N SER A 329 25.13 14.50 -0.31
CA SER A 329 25.33 13.33 -1.15
C SER A 329 26.56 12.60 -0.63
N GLY A 330 26.39 11.31 -0.34
CA GLY A 330 27.46 10.46 0.17
C GLY A 330 27.00 9.01 0.17
N GLN A 331 27.93 8.08 -0.09
CA GLN A 331 27.65 6.66 0.03
C GLN A 331 27.64 6.26 1.51
N VAL A 332 26.71 5.37 1.86
CA VAL A 332 26.59 4.82 3.21
C VAL A 332 26.43 3.31 3.13
N ARG A 333 26.88 2.61 4.17
CA ARG A 333 26.50 1.22 4.40
C ARG A 333 25.26 1.19 5.26
N VAL A 334 24.30 0.35 4.87
CA VAL A 334 23.03 0.21 5.58
C VAL A 334 22.76 -1.26 5.88
N CYS A 335 22.51 -1.54 7.15
CA CYS A 335 21.99 -2.83 7.61
C CYS A 335 20.51 -2.66 7.95
N VAL A 336 19.64 -3.52 7.42
CA VAL A 336 18.19 -3.47 7.62
C VAL A 336 17.75 -4.65 8.48
N GLY A 337 16.91 -4.38 9.47
CA GLY A 337 16.27 -5.40 10.31
C GLY A 337 16.93 -5.56 11.68
N PHE A 338 16.09 -5.67 12.72
CA PHE A 338 16.53 -5.68 14.12
C PHE A 338 17.54 -6.80 14.42
N ASP A 339 17.23 -8.05 14.07
CA ASP A 339 18.08 -9.20 14.41
C ASP A 339 19.47 -9.10 13.78
N ARG A 340 19.53 -8.68 12.50
CA ARG A 340 20.79 -8.50 11.78
C ARG A 340 21.61 -7.35 12.39
N ILE A 341 20.96 -6.25 12.75
CA ILE A 341 21.62 -5.12 13.42
C ILE A 341 22.15 -5.55 14.78
N ALA A 342 21.35 -6.24 15.59
CA ALA A 342 21.74 -6.72 16.91
C ALA A 342 22.95 -7.67 16.85
N PHE A 343 22.94 -8.60 15.90
CA PHE A 343 24.08 -9.48 15.63
C PHE A 343 25.34 -8.71 15.25
N LEU A 344 25.22 -7.77 14.31
CA LEU A 344 26.34 -6.99 13.78
C LEU A 344 26.96 -6.06 14.84
N VAL A 345 26.13 -5.43 15.67
CA VAL A 345 26.59 -4.63 16.81
C VAL A 345 27.30 -5.51 17.86
N LYS A 346 26.77 -6.72 18.12
CA LYS A 346 27.35 -7.66 19.10
C LYS A 346 28.70 -8.24 18.67
N VAL A 347 28.85 -8.63 17.41
CA VAL A 347 30.01 -9.37 16.90
C VAL A 347 31.06 -8.46 16.27
N GLN A 348 30.64 -7.39 15.60
CA GLN A 348 31.53 -6.60 14.73
C GLN A 348 31.62 -5.13 15.16
N ASN A 349 31.20 -4.77 16.38
CA ASN A 349 31.13 -3.38 16.88
C ASN A 349 30.44 -2.41 15.88
N GLY A 350 29.48 -2.89 15.09
CA GLY A 350 28.78 -2.07 14.10
C GLY A 350 29.46 -1.98 12.72
N GLN A 351 30.54 -2.73 12.45
CA GLN A 351 31.22 -2.74 11.15
C GLN A 351 30.81 -3.95 10.30
N ASP A 352 30.00 -3.76 9.26
CA ASP A 352 29.67 -4.85 8.31
C ASP A 352 30.84 -5.10 7.34
N ASN A 353 31.61 -6.16 7.56
CA ASN A 353 32.63 -6.61 6.60
C ASN A 353 32.05 -7.48 5.47
N SER A 354 30.75 -7.79 5.49
CA SER A 354 30.09 -8.38 4.32
C SER A 354 29.82 -7.26 3.31
N ALA A 355 30.36 -7.41 2.11
CA ALA A 355 30.09 -6.48 1.02
C ALA A 355 28.59 -6.58 0.65
N SER A 356 27.75 -5.74 1.23
CA SER A 356 26.41 -5.55 0.70
C SER A 356 26.56 -4.97 -0.70
N THR A 357 26.14 -5.74 -1.71
CA THR A 357 26.19 -5.32 -3.13
C THR A 357 25.19 -4.21 -3.44
N GLU A 358 24.40 -3.80 -2.45
CA GLU A 358 23.35 -2.80 -2.56
C GLU A 358 23.91 -1.41 -2.31
N GLU A 359 23.75 -0.51 -3.27
CA GLU A 359 24.20 0.86 -3.17
C GLU A 359 23.16 1.73 -2.46
N TRP A 360 23.60 2.38 -1.38
CA TRP A 360 22.82 3.36 -0.62
C TRP A 360 23.51 4.73 -0.66
N ARG A 361 22.72 5.78 -0.88
CA ARG A 361 23.20 7.16 -0.90
C ARG A 361 22.38 8.04 0.04
N ILE A 362 23.02 8.96 0.74
CA ILE A 362 22.34 10.04 1.45
C ILE A 362 21.76 11.01 0.40
N SER A 363 20.53 11.45 0.61
CA SER A 363 19.89 12.51 -0.18
C SER A 363 19.79 13.83 0.59
N ASP A 364 19.47 13.74 1.88
CA ASP A 364 19.33 14.89 2.77
C ASP A 364 19.49 14.48 4.24
N VAL A 365 19.90 15.41 5.10
CA VAL A 365 20.05 15.17 6.54
C VAL A 365 19.45 16.33 7.32
N SER A 366 18.85 16.02 8.47
CA SER A 366 18.36 16.98 9.46
C SER A 366 18.75 16.54 10.87
N ALA A 367 18.46 17.36 11.89
CA ALA A 367 18.75 17.02 13.28
C ALA A 367 18.09 15.72 13.78
N THR A 368 16.93 15.36 13.22
CA THR A 368 16.08 14.24 13.69
C THR A 368 15.84 13.16 12.64
N GLY A 369 16.34 13.33 11.42
CA GLY A 369 16.04 12.41 10.33
C GLY A 369 17.02 12.49 9.17
N MET A 370 16.97 11.47 8.32
CA MET A 370 17.83 11.29 7.16
C MET A 370 17.01 10.80 5.96
N GLY A 371 17.23 11.40 4.80
CA GLY A 371 16.77 10.89 3.51
C GLY A 371 17.85 10.00 2.90
N LEU A 372 17.47 8.80 2.49
CA LEU A 372 18.32 7.84 1.79
C LEU A 372 17.73 7.52 0.41
N ALA A 373 18.58 7.20 -0.55
CA ALA A 373 18.25 6.59 -1.82
C ALA A 373 18.85 5.19 -1.89
N TYR A 374 17.98 4.19 -2.02
CA TYR A 374 18.32 2.79 -2.22
C TYR A 374 18.27 2.46 -3.71
N LEU A 375 19.39 2.00 -4.27
CA LEU A 375 19.55 1.69 -5.69
C LEU A 375 19.58 0.17 -5.97
N GLY A 376 19.23 -0.66 -4.98
CA GLY A 376 19.18 -2.11 -5.17
C GLY A 376 17.92 -2.58 -5.92
N LYS A 377 17.96 -3.84 -6.36
CA LYS A 377 16.94 -4.42 -7.25
C LYS A 377 15.65 -4.81 -6.53
N SER A 378 15.72 -5.17 -5.23
CA SER A 378 14.58 -5.69 -4.48
C SER A 378 14.30 -4.82 -3.24
N VAL A 379 13.05 -4.38 -3.10
CA VAL A 379 12.59 -3.59 -1.95
C VAL A 379 11.85 -4.44 -0.91
N GLU A 380 11.77 -5.76 -1.08
CA GLU A 380 10.98 -6.65 -0.21
C GLU A 380 11.42 -6.60 1.26
N HIS A 381 12.70 -6.33 1.51
CA HIS A 381 13.23 -6.22 2.86
C HIS A 381 12.94 -4.86 3.51
N LEU A 382 12.47 -3.87 2.75
CA LEU A 382 12.13 -2.53 3.25
C LEU A 382 10.66 -2.47 3.67
N SER A 383 10.41 -1.96 4.88
CA SER A 383 9.05 -1.80 5.41
C SER A 383 9.02 -0.65 6.41
N ILE A 384 7.93 0.12 6.42
CA ILE A 384 7.71 1.19 7.40
C ILE A 384 7.72 0.59 8.81
N GLY A 385 8.54 1.13 9.71
CA GLY A 385 8.71 0.59 11.06
C GLY A 385 9.88 -0.38 11.23
N LYS A 386 10.59 -0.77 10.16
CA LYS A 386 11.85 -1.53 10.29
C LYS A 386 13.00 -0.62 10.72
N LEU A 387 13.94 -1.21 11.46
CA LEU A 387 15.16 -0.53 11.88
C LEU A 387 16.24 -0.57 10.80
N LEU A 388 17.07 0.47 10.81
CA LEU A 388 18.26 0.65 9.99
C LEU A 388 19.46 0.99 10.86
N LEU A 389 20.59 0.34 10.63
CA LEU A 389 21.89 0.82 11.08
C LEU A 389 22.63 1.43 9.89
N ILE A 390 22.94 2.72 9.99
CA ILE A 390 23.55 3.50 8.92
C ILE A 390 24.98 3.83 9.34
N ALA A 391 25.96 3.35 8.57
CA ALA A 391 27.38 3.59 8.81
C ALA A 391 27.96 4.42 7.66
N GLN A 392 28.50 5.59 8.01
CA GLN A 392 29.28 6.44 7.13
C GLN A 392 30.75 6.37 7.53
N GLU A 393 31.65 6.40 6.55
CA GLU A 393 33.09 6.39 6.83
C GLU A 393 33.49 7.58 7.71
N GLY A 394 34.32 7.32 8.73
CA GLY A 394 34.75 8.33 9.70
C GLY A 394 33.70 8.80 10.71
N SER A 395 32.49 8.24 10.71
CA SER A 395 31.40 8.63 11.62
C SER A 395 30.90 7.45 12.46
N ALA A 396 30.33 7.76 13.63
CA ALA A 396 29.65 6.76 14.45
C ALA A 396 28.41 6.20 13.72
N PRO A 397 28.09 4.91 13.86
CA PRO A 397 26.89 4.34 13.25
C PRO A 397 25.64 4.92 13.90
N LEU A 398 24.65 5.23 13.06
CA LEU A 398 23.36 5.78 13.45
C LEU A 398 22.30 4.68 13.40
N LEU A 399 21.49 4.57 14.45
CA LEU A 399 20.28 3.75 14.44
C LEU A 399 19.08 4.62 14.07
N GLY A 400 18.27 4.16 13.14
CA GLY A 400 17.05 4.82 12.72
C GLY A 400 15.92 3.85 12.40
N VAL A 401 14.72 4.40 12.20
CA VAL A 401 13.53 3.65 11.79
C VAL A 401 12.99 4.19 10.47
N ILE A 402 12.58 3.30 9.58
CA ILE A 402 11.97 3.67 8.30
C ILE A 402 10.59 4.27 8.58
N ARG A 403 10.39 5.53 8.17
CA ARG A 403 9.10 6.24 8.29
C ARG A 403 8.45 6.54 6.95
N ARG A 404 9.22 6.49 5.86
CA ARG A 404 8.71 6.72 4.51
C ARG A 404 9.41 5.87 3.48
N ILE A 405 8.67 5.30 2.52
CA ILE A 405 9.21 4.61 1.36
C ILE A 405 8.50 5.13 0.12
N SER A 406 9.25 5.63 -0.86
CA SER A 406 8.71 6.11 -2.12
C SER A 406 9.60 5.64 -3.26
N ARG A 407 9.03 4.85 -4.15
CA ARG A 407 9.71 4.32 -5.33
C ARG A 407 9.44 5.23 -6.52
N GLN A 408 10.51 5.61 -7.19
CA GLN A 408 10.44 6.29 -8.48
C GLN A 408 11.03 5.37 -9.56
N GLN A 409 10.55 5.50 -10.80
CA GLN A 409 10.97 4.60 -11.89
C GLN A 409 12.45 4.80 -12.28
N SER A 410 13.02 6.00 -12.12
CA SER A 410 14.39 6.34 -12.53
C SER A 410 15.39 6.49 -11.38
N ASP A 411 14.96 7.00 -10.22
CA ASP A 411 15.86 7.49 -9.16
C ASP A 411 16.03 6.50 -7.99
N GLY A 412 15.66 5.24 -8.21
CA GLY A 412 15.63 4.22 -7.17
C GLY A 412 14.52 4.44 -6.13
N THR A 413 14.75 3.93 -4.92
CA THR A 413 13.79 3.99 -3.81
C THR A 413 14.24 5.01 -2.79
N LYS A 414 13.46 6.07 -2.61
CA LYS A 414 13.67 7.08 -1.56
C LYS A 414 13.13 6.55 -0.24
N VAL A 415 13.97 6.52 0.78
CA VAL A 415 13.66 6.05 2.13
C VAL A 415 13.84 7.23 3.10
N GLY A 416 12.77 7.58 3.81
CA GLY A 416 12.81 8.56 4.88
C GLY A 416 13.00 7.87 6.23
N VAL A 417 14.05 8.25 6.96
CA VAL A 417 14.45 7.64 8.22
C VAL A 417 14.31 8.65 9.35
N GLU A 418 13.68 8.25 10.45
CA GLU A 418 13.77 8.95 11.73
C GLU A 418 14.97 8.39 12.50
N LEU A 419 15.86 9.26 12.96
CA LEU A 419 17.07 8.85 13.69
C LEU A 419 16.76 8.72 15.18
N LEU A 420 17.03 7.55 15.76
CA LEU A 420 16.85 7.27 17.19
C LEU A 420 18.06 7.75 17.99
N GLY A 421 19.26 7.50 17.47
CA GLY A 421 20.51 7.83 18.16
C GLY A 421 21.74 7.26 17.45
N GLN A 422 22.88 7.36 18.13
CA GLN A 422 24.18 6.85 17.70
C GLN A 422 24.72 5.84 18.71
N HIS A 423 25.78 5.12 18.36
CA HIS A 423 26.45 4.15 19.23
C HIS A 423 25.49 3.13 19.90
N PRO A 424 24.64 2.42 19.11
CA PRO A 424 23.85 1.33 19.69
C PRO A 424 24.78 0.24 20.24
N VAL A 425 24.41 -0.30 21.39
CA VAL A 425 25.12 -1.40 22.05
C VAL A 425 24.21 -2.61 22.09
N ALA A 426 24.73 -3.78 21.75
CA ALA A 426 24.00 -5.03 21.86
C ALA A 426 24.13 -5.58 23.29
N VAL A 427 23.01 -5.99 23.88
CA VAL A 427 22.94 -6.68 25.18
C VAL A 427 22.26 -8.03 24.99
N SER A 428 22.54 -8.99 25.87
CA SER A 428 21.91 -10.31 25.81
C SER A 428 20.79 -10.40 26.85
N LEU A 429 19.66 -10.99 26.46
CA LEU A 429 18.50 -11.23 27.30
C LEU A 429 18.25 -12.73 27.43
N SER A 430 18.01 -13.20 28.64
CA SER A 430 17.66 -14.59 28.94
C SER A 430 16.52 -14.65 29.96
N GLU A 431 15.77 -15.74 29.94
CA GLU A 431 14.71 -15.96 30.93
C GLU A 431 15.32 -16.50 32.22
N PRO A 432 14.95 -15.97 33.41
CA PRO A 432 15.48 -16.45 34.68
C PRO A 432 15.28 -17.96 34.90
N ASP A 433 14.17 -18.49 34.40
CA ASP A 433 13.76 -19.89 34.58
C ASP A 433 14.34 -20.82 33.50
N GLN A 434 15.00 -20.26 32.46
CA GLN A 434 15.62 -21.03 31.37
C GLN A 434 17.04 -20.52 31.08
N PRO A 435 17.99 -20.69 32.02
CA PRO A 435 19.35 -20.15 31.89
C PRO A 435 20.15 -20.76 30.74
N ASP A 436 19.82 -22.01 30.35
CA ASP A 436 20.50 -22.73 29.25
C ASP A 436 19.94 -22.41 27.86
N ALA A 437 18.83 -21.65 27.78
CA ALA A 437 18.28 -21.23 26.50
C ALA A 437 19.22 -20.24 25.79
N THR A 438 19.22 -20.26 24.46
CA THR A 438 20.05 -19.33 23.67
C THR A 438 19.60 -17.88 23.95
N PRO A 439 20.47 -17.00 24.48
CA PRO A 439 20.06 -15.64 24.81
C PRO A 439 19.64 -14.84 23.57
N ALA A 440 18.53 -14.13 23.68
CA ALA A 440 18.10 -13.19 22.65
C ALA A 440 18.98 -11.94 22.67
N SER A 441 19.17 -11.29 21.52
CA SER A 441 19.91 -10.02 21.45
C SER A 441 18.95 -8.83 21.51
N ALA A 442 19.28 -7.83 22.32
CA ALA A 442 18.58 -6.55 22.39
C ALA A 442 19.53 -5.40 22.08
N LEU A 443 18.96 -4.24 21.75
CA LEU A 443 19.74 -3.03 21.46
C LEU A 443 19.50 -1.97 22.54
N TYR A 444 20.57 -1.27 22.92
CA TYR A 444 20.52 -0.20 23.90
C TYR A 444 21.23 1.05 23.39
N ILE A 445 20.58 2.21 23.50
CA ILE A 445 21.18 3.53 23.28
C ILE A 445 21.03 4.34 24.56
N THR A 446 22.17 4.80 25.08
CA THR A 446 22.25 5.68 26.25
C THR A 446 21.66 7.05 25.94
N GLN A 447 21.14 7.72 26.98
CA GLN A 447 20.56 9.06 26.88
C GLN A 447 21.42 10.10 26.14
N PRO A 448 22.76 10.23 26.37
CA PRO A 448 23.59 11.21 25.66
C PRO A 448 23.77 10.93 24.17
N ASN A 449 23.54 9.69 23.75
CA ASN A 449 23.65 9.26 22.36
C ASN A 449 22.30 9.23 21.64
N SER A 450 21.22 9.61 22.31
CA SER A 450 19.87 9.66 21.77
C SER A 450 19.57 11.01 21.14
N ARG A 451 18.84 11.01 20.02
CA ARG A 451 18.40 12.24 19.35
C ARG A 451 17.31 12.99 20.12
N GLN A 452 16.55 12.31 20.97
CA GLN A 452 15.46 12.90 21.77
C GLN A 452 15.80 12.96 23.27
N GLY A 453 17.05 12.71 23.65
CA GLY A 453 17.46 12.73 25.07
C GLY A 453 16.74 11.69 25.93
N GLN A 454 16.17 10.64 25.31
CA GLN A 454 15.56 9.49 25.98
C GLN A 454 16.40 8.23 25.76
N ARG A 455 16.33 7.27 26.69
CA ARG A 455 16.99 5.97 26.50
C ARG A 455 16.20 5.15 25.48
N TRP A 456 16.91 4.38 24.66
CA TRP A 456 16.28 3.39 23.80
C TRP A 456 16.73 2.02 24.25
N PHE A 457 15.84 1.25 24.88
CA PHE A 457 16.03 -0.17 25.09
C PHE A 457 15.03 -0.91 24.21
N LEU A 458 15.55 -1.53 23.16
CA LEU A 458 14.79 -2.20 22.11
C LEU A 458 14.88 -3.70 22.32
N VAL A 459 13.75 -4.29 22.69
CA VAL A 459 13.60 -5.71 23.04
C VAL A 459 12.94 -6.42 21.86
N PRO A 460 13.39 -7.62 21.45
CA PRO A 460 12.69 -8.40 20.43
C PRO A 460 11.22 -8.61 20.83
N THR A 461 10.30 -8.49 19.87
CA THR A 461 8.85 -8.59 20.14
C THR A 461 8.48 -9.87 20.89
N LEU A 462 9.10 -11.01 20.53
CA LEU A 462 8.86 -12.32 21.16
C LEU A 462 9.32 -12.40 22.63
N MET A 463 10.23 -11.52 23.04
CA MET A 463 10.75 -11.47 24.42
C MET A 463 9.96 -10.49 25.29
N PHE A 464 9.15 -9.61 24.70
CA PHE A 464 8.49 -8.55 25.43
C PHE A 464 7.15 -8.98 26.00
N ALA A 465 6.98 -8.76 27.30
CA ALA A 465 5.68 -8.58 27.93
C ALA A 465 5.86 -7.58 29.08
N ALA A 466 4.86 -6.72 29.32
CA ALA A 466 4.90 -5.80 30.45
C ALA A 466 5.07 -6.59 31.77
N ASP A 467 5.87 -6.06 32.68
CA ASP A 467 6.24 -6.67 33.96
C ASP A 467 7.01 -8.00 33.87
N ARG A 468 7.38 -8.45 32.66
CA ARG A 468 8.21 -9.64 32.48
C ARG A 468 9.59 -9.40 33.06
N GLU A 469 10.07 -10.37 33.82
CA GLU A 469 11.43 -10.36 34.34
C GLU A 469 12.39 -11.10 33.41
N LEU A 470 13.54 -10.49 33.16
CA LEU A 470 14.60 -11.03 32.30
C LEU A 470 15.96 -10.86 32.99
N ILE A 471 16.93 -11.67 32.60
CA ILE A 471 18.33 -11.44 32.93
C ILE A 471 18.96 -10.70 31.75
N LEU A 472 19.39 -9.46 32.00
CA LEU A 472 20.14 -8.63 31.07
C LEU A 472 21.63 -8.77 31.35
N THR A 473 22.37 -9.23 30.33
CA THR A 473 23.82 -9.36 30.38
C THR A 473 24.47 -8.37 29.42
N ALA A 474 25.33 -7.50 29.96
CA ALA A 474 26.08 -6.50 29.21
C ALA A 474 27.51 -6.39 29.74
N GLN A 475 28.50 -6.44 28.84
CA GLN A 475 29.92 -6.28 29.18
C GLN A 475 30.39 -7.18 30.35
N GLY A 476 29.90 -8.42 30.40
CA GLY A 476 30.26 -9.39 31.45
C GLY A 476 29.62 -9.15 32.82
N LYS A 477 28.58 -8.31 32.91
CA LYS A 477 27.75 -8.14 34.11
C LYS A 477 26.30 -8.48 33.80
N SER A 478 25.67 -9.22 34.70
CA SER A 478 24.27 -9.61 34.61
C SER A 478 23.41 -8.98 35.70
N TYR A 479 22.23 -8.51 35.29
CA TYR A 479 21.23 -7.89 36.15
C TYR A 479 19.87 -8.53 35.89
N ARG A 480 19.15 -8.85 36.95
CA ARG A 480 17.73 -9.18 36.86
C ARG A 480 16.96 -7.88 36.68
N ILE A 481 16.22 -7.76 35.60
CA ILE A 481 15.45 -6.58 35.24
C ILE A 481 13.97 -6.92 35.11
N ARG A 482 13.11 -5.91 35.26
CA ARG A 482 11.67 -6.00 34.97
C ARG A 482 11.30 -5.00 33.88
N LEU A 483 10.69 -5.48 32.80
CA LEU A 483 10.22 -4.64 31.69
C LEU A 483 9.02 -3.78 32.11
N LYS A 484 9.00 -2.52 31.68
CA LYS A 484 7.86 -1.62 31.84
C LYS A 484 6.87 -1.73 30.68
N ALA A 485 5.81 -0.93 30.72
CA ALA A 485 4.89 -0.77 29.61
C ALA A 485 5.62 -0.32 28.33
N PRO A 486 5.14 -0.73 27.13
CA PRO A 486 5.75 -0.36 25.87
C PRO A 486 5.62 1.15 25.62
N HIS A 487 6.72 1.79 25.22
CA HIS A 487 6.74 3.19 24.80
C HIS A 487 6.40 3.32 23.31
N SER A 488 7.09 2.53 22.47
CA SER A 488 6.89 2.49 21.02
C SER A 488 6.99 1.06 20.53
N GLU A 489 6.22 0.72 19.51
CA GLU A 489 6.24 -0.58 18.86
C GLU A 489 6.76 -0.43 17.43
N PHE A 490 7.70 -1.29 17.06
CA PHE A 490 8.28 -1.40 15.72
C PHE A 490 8.00 -2.80 15.16
N ILE A 491 8.32 -3.05 13.89
CA ILE A 491 7.98 -4.34 13.24
C ILE A 491 8.56 -5.55 13.98
N GLU A 492 9.80 -5.45 14.47
CA GLU A 492 10.57 -6.59 14.99
C GLU A 492 10.94 -6.43 16.48
N CYS A 493 10.66 -5.26 17.06
CA CYS A 493 11.06 -4.96 18.43
C CYS A 493 10.13 -3.92 19.09
N ILE A 494 10.21 -3.87 20.41
CA ILE A 494 9.45 -2.96 21.26
C ILE A 494 10.44 -2.10 22.04
N GLN A 495 10.21 -0.79 22.03
CA GLN A 495 10.89 0.14 22.93
C GLN A 495 10.22 0.07 24.31
N SER A 496 11.01 -0.22 25.33
CA SER A 496 10.56 -0.21 26.73
C SER A 496 11.62 0.39 27.64
N ASP A 497 11.22 0.79 28.84
CA ASP A 497 12.15 0.95 29.95
C ASP A 497 12.17 -0.31 30.82
N PHE A 498 13.06 -0.34 31.82
CA PHE A 498 13.12 -1.41 32.79
C PHE A 498 13.55 -0.91 34.17
N ASP A 499 13.17 -1.64 35.21
CA ASP A 499 13.71 -1.48 36.56
C ASP A 499 14.76 -2.57 36.82
N THR A 500 15.87 -2.21 37.47
CA THR A 500 16.87 -3.18 37.93
C THR A 500 16.45 -3.73 39.29
N LEU A 501 16.22 -5.03 39.37
CA LEU A 501 15.78 -5.71 40.59
C LEU A 501 16.97 -6.18 41.44
N ALA A 502 17.96 -6.81 40.82
CA ALA A 502 19.14 -7.32 41.49
C ALA A 502 20.31 -7.49 40.52
N LYS A 503 21.53 -7.48 41.04
CA LYS A 503 22.71 -7.98 40.33
C LYS A 503 22.77 -9.50 40.49
N VAL A 504 23.00 -10.24 39.40
CA VAL A 504 23.02 -11.71 39.40
C VAL A 504 24.43 -12.26 39.61
N ASP A 505 25.45 -11.49 39.20
CA ASP A 505 26.88 -11.82 39.31
C ASP A 505 27.59 -11.09 40.46
#